data_AF-A0A255P362-F1
#
_entry.id   AF-A0A255P362-F1
#
_cell.length_a   1.000
_cell.length_b   1.000
_cell.length_c   1.000
_cell.angle_alpha   90.00
_cell.angle_beta   90.00
_cell.angle_gamma   90.00
#
_symmetry.space_group_name_H-M   'P 1'
#
loop_
_entity.id
_entity.type
_entity.pdbx_description
1 polymer ?
#
loop_
_entity_poly.entity_id
_entity_poly.type
_entity_poly.pdbx_seq_one_letter_code
_entity_poly.pdbx_strand_id
1 'polypeptide(L)'
;MQDTCTVAKESRVYVDMAVLDQECTRLACLMADRSMEHLTVPEARSPEQQGADLEAEFSSELEKAFIRIAAAGSDPECILPSMLMEMAGKLAILATDVSLRSDRDAAAVIRSIGGR
;
A
#
# COMPACT_ATOMS: atom_id res chain seq x y z
N MET A 1 40.10 -8.43 -33.00
CA MET A 1 38.77 -9.00 -33.35
C MET A 1 38.01 -9.07 -32.04
N GLN A 2 36.84 -8.44 -31.99
CA GLN A 2 36.21 -7.90 -30.77
C GLN A 2 35.86 -8.96 -29.72
N ASP A 3 36.26 -8.69 -28.47
CA ASP A 3 35.78 -9.34 -27.27
C ASP A 3 34.28 -9.07 -27.10
N THR A 4 33.44 -10.04 -27.46
CA THR A 4 32.04 -10.03 -27.05
C THR A 4 31.98 -10.50 -25.61
N CYS A 5 32.24 -9.57 -24.69
CA CYS A 5 31.86 -9.72 -23.30
C CYS A 5 30.33 -9.69 -23.26
N THR A 6 29.73 -10.88 -23.31
CA THR A 6 28.32 -11.09 -23.02
C THR A 6 28.13 -10.69 -21.57
N VAL A 7 27.75 -9.43 -21.33
CA VAL A 7 27.33 -8.98 -20.00
C VAL A 7 26.09 -9.79 -19.68
N ALA A 8 26.29 -10.83 -18.86
CA ALA A 8 25.21 -11.53 -18.21
C ALA A 8 24.34 -10.46 -17.56
N LYS A 9 23.07 -10.40 -17.98
CA LYS A 9 22.06 -9.54 -17.39
C LYS A 9 21.97 -9.97 -15.93
N GLU A 10 22.70 -9.28 -15.04
CA GLU A 10 22.50 -9.44 -13.61
C GLU A 10 21.01 -9.19 -13.38
N SER A 11 20.28 -10.23 -13.00
CA SER A 11 18.95 -10.10 -12.41
C SER A 11 19.14 -9.37 -11.09
N ARG A 12 19.35 -8.05 -11.16
CA ARG A 12 19.37 -7.21 -9.99
C ARG A 12 17.93 -7.14 -9.51
N VAL A 13 17.67 -7.86 -8.44
CA VAL A 13 16.54 -7.61 -7.54
C VAL A 13 16.57 -6.13 -7.22
N TYR A 14 15.72 -5.37 -7.90
CA TYR A 14 15.70 -3.91 -7.87
C TYR A 14 14.26 -3.46 -7.74
N VAL A 15 14.01 -2.60 -6.76
CA VAL A 15 12.75 -1.88 -6.62
C VAL A 15 13.10 -0.40 -6.51
N ASP A 16 12.44 0.43 -7.30
CA ASP A 16 12.55 1.87 -7.15
C ASP A 16 11.86 2.27 -5.84
N MET A 17 12.66 2.46 -4.79
CA MET A 17 12.15 2.75 -3.45
C MET A 17 11.42 4.10 -3.37
N ALA A 18 11.73 5.06 -4.25
CA ALA A 18 11.03 6.35 -4.26
C ALA A 18 9.62 6.21 -4.84
N VAL A 19 9.48 5.47 -5.94
CA VAL A 19 8.16 5.17 -6.53
C VAL A 19 7.34 4.25 -5.63
N LEU A 20 7.99 3.27 -4.99
CA LEU A 20 7.36 2.41 -3.99
C LEU A 20 6.79 3.22 -2.81
N ASP A 21 7.63 4.06 -2.18
CA ASP A 21 7.23 4.90 -1.05
C ASP A 21 6.07 5.84 -1.42
N GLN A 22 6.13 6.44 -2.60
CA GLN A 22 5.09 7.31 -3.13
C GLN A 22 3.75 6.56 -3.28
N GLU A 23 3.75 5.39 -3.91
CA GLU A 23 2.51 4.61 -4.09
C GLU A 23 1.98 4.06 -2.76
N CYS A 24 2.85 3.61 -1.85
CA CYS A 24 2.44 3.18 -0.51
C CYS A 24 1.83 4.34 0.29
N THR A 25 2.40 5.54 0.21
CA THR A 25 1.82 6.73 0.85
C THR A 25 0.47 7.09 0.26
N ARG A 26 0.35 7.04 -1.08
CA ARG A 26 -0.91 7.31 -1.79
C ARG A 26 -2.01 6.32 -1.38
N LEU A 27 -1.69 5.03 -1.29
CA LEU A 27 -2.62 3.99 -0.84
C LEU A 27 -3.06 4.20 0.61
N ALA A 28 -2.14 4.54 1.51
CA ALA A 28 -2.47 4.83 2.90
C ALA A 28 -3.39 6.07 3.04
N CYS A 29 -3.15 7.13 2.26
CA CYS A 29 -4.01 8.31 2.24
C CYS A 29 -5.42 7.98 1.72
N LEU A 30 -5.54 7.20 0.64
CA LEU A 30 -6.84 6.78 0.10
C LEU A 30 -7.67 6.05 1.17
N MET A 31 -7.05 5.13 1.92
CA MET A 31 -7.73 4.40 3.01
C MET A 31 -8.18 5.34 4.14
N ALA A 32 -7.36 6.32 4.49
CA ALA A 32 -7.69 7.29 5.54
C ALA A 32 -8.84 8.22 5.12
N ASP A 33 -8.82 8.74 3.89
CA ASP A 33 -9.83 9.67 3.38
C ASP A 33 -11.20 8.99 3.25
N ARG A 34 -11.25 7.75 2.73
CA ARG A 34 -12.48 6.95 2.65
C ARG A 34 -13.07 6.67 4.02
N SER A 35 -12.23 6.36 5.02
CA SER A 35 -12.71 6.19 6.40
C SER A 35 -13.36 7.45 6.96
N MET A 36 -12.92 8.66 6.57
CA MET A 36 -13.54 9.92 7.00
C MET A 36 -14.85 10.23 6.27
N GLU A 37 -14.95 9.90 4.98
CA GLU A 37 -16.20 10.06 4.21
C GLU A 37 -17.35 9.26 4.82
N HIS A 38 -17.09 8.02 5.25
CA HIS A 38 -18.09 7.15 5.89
C HIS A 38 -18.54 7.64 7.28
N LEU A 39 -17.76 8.47 7.97
CA LEU A 39 -18.14 9.07 9.25
C LEU A 39 -19.08 10.27 9.09
N THR A 40 -19.16 10.85 7.89
CA THR A 40 -19.87 12.12 7.65
C THR A 40 -21.09 12.00 6.76
N VAL A 41 -21.25 10.89 6.03
CA VAL A 41 -22.39 10.63 5.15
C VAL A 41 -23.14 9.37 5.59
N PRO A 42 -24.43 9.45 5.96
CA PRO A 42 -25.24 8.25 6.21
C PRO A 42 -25.40 7.48 4.89
N GLU A 43 -24.75 6.32 4.81
CA GLU A 43 -24.83 5.50 3.62
C GLU A 43 -26.05 4.58 3.65
N ALA A 44 -26.73 4.46 2.51
CA ALA A 44 -27.87 3.58 2.32
C ALA A 44 -27.50 2.08 2.14
N ARG A 45 -26.21 1.72 2.30
CA ARG A 45 -25.65 0.39 2.07
C ARG A 45 -25.52 -0.39 3.38
N SER A 46 -25.59 -1.72 3.32
CA SER A 46 -25.29 -2.56 4.50
C SER A 46 -23.78 -2.59 4.77
N PRO A 47 -23.35 -2.85 6.02
CA PRO A 47 -21.93 -2.95 6.37
C PRO A 47 -21.15 -3.96 5.51
N GLU A 48 -21.77 -5.09 5.14
CA GLU A 48 -21.16 -6.12 4.31
C GLU A 48 -20.93 -5.63 2.87
N GLN A 49 -21.92 -4.91 2.32
CA GLN A 49 -21.82 -4.31 0.99
C GLN A 49 -20.72 -3.23 0.96
N GLN A 50 -20.63 -2.42 2.02
CA GLN A 50 -19.58 -1.40 2.17
C GLN A 50 -18.20 -2.02 2.24
N GLY A 51 -18.04 -3.09 3.04
CA GLY A 51 -16.78 -3.82 3.12
C GLY A 51 -16.34 -4.37 1.78
N ALA A 52 -17.26 -4.97 1.03
CA ALA A 52 -16.99 -5.53 -0.30
C ALA A 52 -16.62 -4.44 -1.33
N ASP A 53 -17.32 -3.30 -1.33
CA ASP A 53 -17.03 -2.18 -2.23
C ASP A 53 -15.64 -1.57 -1.94
N LEU A 54 -15.31 -1.41 -0.64
CA LEU A 54 -13.99 -0.94 -0.20
C LEU A 54 -12.87 -1.91 -0.58
N GLU A 55 -13.07 -3.21 -0.40
CA GLU A 55 -12.10 -4.23 -0.79
C GLU A 55 -11.86 -4.23 -2.31
N ALA A 56 -12.92 -4.10 -3.11
CA ALA A 56 -12.82 -4.02 -4.56
C ALA A 56 -12.09 -2.76 -5.03
N GLU A 57 -12.40 -1.60 -4.44
CA GLU A 57 -11.71 -0.34 -4.74
C GLU A 57 -10.23 -0.43 -4.36
N PHE A 58 -9.92 -0.92 -3.16
CA PHE A 58 -8.55 -1.08 -2.69
C PHE A 58 -7.75 -2.04 -3.59
N SER A 59 -8.34 -3.17 -3.98
CA SER A 59 -7.71 -4.13 -4.89
C SER A 59 -7.40 -3.52 -6.25
N SER A 60 -8.31 -2.70 -6.79
CA SER A 60 -8.09 -1.97 -8.04
C SER A 60 -6.95 -0.95 -7.92
N GLU A 61 -6.87 -0.23 -6.80
CA GLU A 61 -5.81 0.74 -6.57
C GLU A 61 -4.44 0.09 -6.31
N LEU A 62 -4.43 -1.08 -5.68
CA LEU A 62 -3.23 -1.89 -5.50
C LEU A 62 -2.67 -2.39 -6.84
N GLU A 63 -3.54 -2.86 -7.74
CA GLU A 63 -3.14 -3.28 -9.09
C GLU A 63 -2.54 -2.12 -9.89
N LYS A 64 -3.15 -0.93 -9.81
CA LYS A 64 -2.60 0.28 -10.46
C LYS A 64 -1.25 0.68 -9.89
N ALA A 65 -1.08 0.61 -8.57
CA ALA A 65 0.20 0.88 -7.91
C ALA A 65 1.28 -0.10 -8.37
N PHE A 66 0.97 -1.40 -8.42
CA PHE A 66 1.88 -2.42 -8.95
C PHE A 66 2.32 -2.11 -10.38
N ILE A 67 1.38 -1.79 -11.27
CA ILE A 67 1.68 -1.45 -12.67
C ILE A 67 2.58 -0.22 -12.76
N ARG A 68 2.34 0.82 -11.95
CA ARG A 68 3.18 2.04 -11.92
C ARG A 68 4.60 1.75 -11.43
N ILE A 69 4.76 0.96 -10.39
CA ILE A 69 6.07 0.57 -9.85
C ILE A 69 6.84 -0.29 -10.86
N ALA A 70 6.15 -1.22 -11.54
CA ALA A 70 6.73 -2.04 -12.60
C ALA A 70 7.15 -1.17 -13.82
N ALA A 71 6.33 -0.20 -14.21
CA ALA A 71 6.63 0.73 -15.29
C ALA A 71 7.85 1.62 -14.99
N ALA A 72 8.17 1.85 -13.72
CA ALA A 72 9.39 2.54 -13.28
C ALA A 72 10.66 1.66 -13.38
N GLY A 73 10.55 0.41 -13.83
CA GLY A 73 11.68 -0.51 -14.00
C GLY A 73 11.97 -1.40 -12.80
N SER A 74 11.05 -1.44 -11.82
CA SER A 74 11.16 -2.37 -10.68
C SER A 74 10.89 -3.82 -11.11
N ASP A 75 11.56 -4.76 -10.45
CA ASP A 75 11.37 -6.19 -10.63
C ASP A 75 9.98 -6.63 -10.12
N PRO A 76 9.09 -7.13 -10.99
CA PRO A 76 7.74 -7.55 -10.63
C PRO A 76 7.68 -8.55 -9.46
N GLU A 77 8.66 -9.45 -9.35
CA GLU A 77 8.70 -10.46 -8.28
C GLU A 77 8.96 -9.84 -6.91
N CYS A 78 9.55 -8.64 -6.88
CA CYS A 78 9.95 -7.95 -5.67
C CYS A 78 8.99 -6.83 -5.24
N ILE A 79 8.09 -6.39 -6.12
CA ILE A 79 7.16 -5.28 -5.85
C ILE A 79 6.22 -5.62 -4.70
N LEU A 80 5.49 -6.74 -4.78
CA LEU A 80 4.49 -7.09 -3.76
C LEU A 80 5.11 -7.30 -2.36
N PRO A 81 6.21 -8.07 -2.18
CA PRO A 81 6.88 -8.16 -0.89
C PRO A 81 7.33 -6.80 -0.34
N SER A 82 7.87 -5.94 -1.20
CA SER A 82 8.36 -4.60 -0.79
C SER A 82 7.21 -3.67 -0.40
N MET A 83 6.10 -3.70 -1.14
CA MET A 83 4.89 -2.95 -0.80
C MET A 83 4.30 -3.38 0.54
N LEU A 84 4.26 -4.69 0.82
CA LEU A 84 3.76 -5.20 2.11
C LEU A 84 4.60 -4.71 3.28
N MET A 85 5.93 -4.75 3.16
CA MET A 85 6.84 -4.23 4.19
C MET A 85 6.66 -2.72 4.41
N GLU A 86 6.62 -1.94 3.33
CA GLU A 86 6.51 -0.48 3.40
C GLU A 86 5.15 -0.05 3.98
N MET A 87 4.06 -0.70 3.55
CA MET A 87 2.71 -0.44 4.07
C MET A 87 2.59 -0.80 5.55
N ALA A 88 3.19 -1.91 6.00
CA ALA A 88 3.24 -2.27 7.42
C ALA A 88 3.86 -1.16 8.27
N GLY A 89 4.99 -0.60 7.82
CA GLY A 89 5.66 0.53 8.48
C GLY A 89 4.77 1.77 8.55
N LYS A 90 4.14 2.14 7.43
CA LYS A 90 3.24 3.32 7.37
C LYS A 90 2.01 3.16 8.26
N LEU A 91 1.40 1.98 8.29
CA LEU A 91 0.25 1.69 9.16
C LEU A 91 0.65 1.71 10.64
N ALA A 92 1.84 1.25 11.01
CA ALA A 92 2.33 1.33 12.38
C ALA A 92 2.49 2.79 12.86
N ILE A 93 2.99 3.68 11.99
CA ILE A 93 3.09 5.12 12.26
C ILE A 93 1.68 5.71 12.43
N LEU A 94 0.77 5.43 11.51
CA LEU A 94 -0.61 5.91 11.58
C LEU A 94 -1.33 5.46 12.86
N ALA A 95 -1.15 4.20 13.27
CA ALA A 95 -1.73 3.70 14.52
C ALA A 95 -1.19 4.43 15.76
N THR A 96 0.07 4.85 15.72
CA THR A 96 0.70 5.63 16.80
C THR A 96 0.07 7.02 16.87
N ASP A 97 -0.06 7.71 15.73
CA ASP A 97 -0.67 9.03 15.65
C ASP A 97 -2.14 9.02 16.08
N VAL A 98 -2.91 8.00 15.68
CA VAL A 98 -4.31 7.82 16.10
C VAL A 98 -4.42 7.52 17.59
N SER A 99 -3.50 6.71 18.15
CA SER A 99 -3.45 6.44 19.59
C SER A 99 -3.23 7.72 20.41
N LEU A 100 -2.38 8.64 19.91
CA LEU A 100 -2.09 9.93 20.55
C LEU A 100 -3.30 10.88 20.53
N ARG A 101 -4.21 10.71 19.57
CA ARG A 101 -5.47 11.48 19.46
C ARG A 101 -6.63 10.90 20.27
N SER A 102 -6.35 9.92 21.14
CA SER A 102 -7.30 9.26 22.06
C SER A 102 -8.34 8.33 21.43
N ASP A 103 -8.19 7.94 20.16
CA ASP A 103 -9.01 6.89 19.54
C ASP A 103 -8.27 5.54 19.61
N ARG A 104 -8.36 4.89 20.77
CA ARG A 104 -7.64 3.65 21.05
C ARG A 104 -8.16 2.45 20.26
N ASP A 105 -9.43 2.46 19.90
CA ASP A 105 -10.08 1.37 19.16
C ASP A 105 -9.65 1.41 17.69
N ALA A 106 -9.66 2.59 17.06
CA ALA A 106 -9.12 2.76 15.71
C ALA A 106 -7.64 2.38 15.62
N ALA A 107 -6.84 2.76 16.62
CA ALA A 107 -5.43 2.40 16.65
C ALA A 107 -5.19 0.88 16.81
N ALA A 108 -6.05 0.17 17.54
CA ALA A 108 -5.96 -1.28 17.68
C ALA A 108 -6.27 -2.01 16.37
N VAL A 109 -7.27 -1.53 15.62
CA VAL A 109 -7.59 -2.05 14.28
C VAL A 109 -6.42 -1.83 13.32
N ILE A 110 -5.87 -0.62 13.25
CA ILE A 110 -4.75 -0.31 12.34
C ILE A 110 -3.51 -1.18 12.67
N ARG A 111 -3.17 -1.38 13.95
CA ARG A 111 -2.10 -2.30 14.37
C ARG A 111 -2.34 -3.74 13.92
N SER A 112 -3.59 -4.21 13.96
CA SER A 112 -3.91 -5.58 13.53
C SER A 112 -3.68 -5.79 12.02
N ILE A 113 -3.83 -4.74 11.22
CA ILE A 113 -3.61 -4.76 9.77
C ILE A 113 -2.11 -4.66 9.44
N GLY A 114 -1.36 -3.82 10.16
CA GLY A 114 0.07 -3.59 9.92
C GLY A 114 1.01 -4.73 10.30
N GLY A 115 0.53 -5.76 10.99
CA GLY A 115 1.38 -6.82 11.55
C GLY A 115 1.96 -6.44 12.92
N ARG A 116 2.22 -7.47 13.74
CA ARG A 116 2.63 -7.35 15.15
C ARG A 116 3.99 -6.68 15.35
#